data_AF-C3MXP3-F1
#
_entry.id   AF-C3MXP3-F1
#
_cell.length_a   1.000
_cell.length_b   1.000
_cell.length_c   1.000
_cell.angle_alpha   90.00
_cell.angle_beta   90.00
_cell.angle_gamma   90.00
#
_symmetry.space_group_name_H-M   'P 1'
#
loop_
_entity.id
_entity.type
_entity.pdbx_description
1 polymer ?
#
loop_
_entity_poly.entity_id
_entity_poly.type
_entity_poly.pdbx_seq_one_letter_code
_entity_poly.pdbx_strand_id
1 'polypeptide(L)'
;MQDQEERENLVKQSSVFLLLTTGSKKYGTYLHVKIEINEDEKIIKEIYVDDIGIENELRKLKRLYEVYGFAMSDETQEAIRKEVLIEIAKILHLFL
;
A
#
# COMPACT_ATOMS: atom_id res chain seq x y z
N MET A 1 -34.63 -13.28 17.59
CA MET A 1 -33.48 -14.21 17.57
C MET A 1 -32.63 -14.04 16.31
N GLN A 2 -33.17 -13.58 15.17
CA GLN A 2 -32.34 -13.22 14.00
C GLN A 2 -31.48 -11.94 14.19
N ASP A 3 -31.90 -11.00 15.05
CA ASP A 3 -31.12 -9.76 15.33
C ASP A 3 -29.76 -9.97 16.04
N GLN A 4 -29.43 -11.19 16.47
CA GLN A 4 -28.12 -11.52 17.06
C GLN A 4 -27.10 -12.01 16.02
N GLU A 5 -27.52 -12.60 14.90
CA GLU A 5 -26.61 -13.03 13.82
C GLU A 5 -26.02 -11.82 13.06
N GLU A 6 -26.69 -10.66 13.06
CA GLU A 6 -26.19 -9.42 12.44
C GLU A 6 -25.15 -8.66 13.29
N ARG A 7 -25.03 -8.95 14.59
CA ARG A 7 -24.16 -8.18 15.52
C ARG A 7 -22.73 -8.67 15.64
N GLU A 8 -22.42 -9.86 15.12
CA GLU A 8 -21.08 -10.48 15.19
C GLU A 8 -20.46 -10.75 13.81
N ASN A 9 -20.81 -9.95 12.80
CA ASN A 9 -19.86 -9.70 11.73
C ASN A 9 -18.69 -8.91 12.34
N LEU A 10 -17.79 -9.64 13.00
CA LEU A 10 -16.46 -9.22 13.40
C LEU A 10 -15.95 -8.27 12.31
N VAL A 11 -15.89 -6.97 12.62
CA VAL A 11 -15.24 -5.98 11.77
C VAL A 11 -13.87 -6.57 11.49
N LYS A 12 -13.61 -6.99 10.25
CA LYS A 12 -12.30 -7.49 9.86
C LYS A 12 -11.35 -6.31 10.03
N GLN A 13 -10.67 -6.26 11.17
CA GLN A 13 -9.71 -5.22 11.47
C GLN A 13 -8.49 -5.45 10.59
N SER A 14 -8.06 -4.38 9.93
CA SER A 14 -6.79 -4.35 9.24
C SER A 14 -6.04 -3.11 9.69
N SER A 15 -4.78 -3.27 10.05
CA SER A 15 -3.89 -2.17 10.38
C SER A 15 -2.77 -2.10 9.33
N VAL A 16 -2.44 -0.88 8.93
CA VAL A 16 -1.29 -0.60 8.06
C VAL A 16 -0.53 0.55 8.68
N PHE A 17 0.70 0.26 9.12
CA PHE A 17 1.63 1.27 9.62
C PHE A 17 2.63 1.61 8.52
N LEU A 18 2.73 2.90 8.17
CA LEU A 18 3.68 3.40 7.19
C LEU A 18 4.72 4.29 7.87
N LEU A 19 5.99 3.95 7.69
CA LEU A 19 7.12 4.81 8.04
C LEU A 19 7.81 5.23 6.74
N LEU A 20 7.76 6.54 6.48
CA LEU A 20 8.30 7.18 5.28
C LEU A 20 9.46 8.08 5.70
N THR A 21 10.66 7.75 5.23
CA THR A 21 11.87 8.52 5.54
C THR A 21 12.54 8.96 4.25
N THR A 22 12.67 10.27 4.07
CA THR A 22 13.38 10.84 2.92
C THR A 22 14.85 11.04 3.30
N GLY A 23 15.76 10.49 2.49
CA GLY A 23 17.20 10.60 2.69
C GLY A 23 17.92 11.03 1.41
N SER A 24 18.79 12.04 1.51
CA SER A 24 19.62 12.46 0.37
C SER A 24 20.92 11.64 0.35
N LYS A 25 21.22 11.04 -0.81
CA LYS A 25 22.48 10.36 -1.10
C LYS A 25 23.24 11.13 -2.18
N LYS A 26 24.48 10.72 -2.46
CA LYS A 26 25.35 11.33 -3.48
C LYS A 26 24.70 11.46 -4.87
N TYR A 27 23.79 10.54 -5.21
CA TYR A 27 23.18 10.44 -6.54
C TYR A 27 21.73 10.94 -6.61
N GLY A 28 21.22 11.53 -5.53
CA GLY A 28 19.88 12.11 -5.46
C GLY A 28 19.13 11.72 -4.20
N THR A 29 17.85 12.03 -4.18
CA THR A 29 16.98 11.86 -3.00
C THR A 29 16.20 10.56 -3.09
N TYR A 30 16.20 9.79 -2.01
CA TYR A 30 15.52 8.51 -1.92
C TYR A 30 14.47 8.53 -0.82
N LEU A 31 13.33 7.93 -1.10
CA LEU A 31 12.28 7.61 -0.16
C LEU A 31 12.49 6.18 0.33
N HIS A 32 12.80 6.05 1.61
CA HIS A 32 12.80 4.76 2.31
C HIS A 32 11.39 4.50 2.85
N VAL A 33 10.75 3.46 2.33
CA VAL A 33 9.40 3.04 2.73
C VAL A 33 9.51 1.77 3.57
N LYS A 34 8.96 1.83 4.78
CA LYS A 34 8.63 0.64 5.58
C LYS A 34 7.12 0.59 5.78
N ILE A 35 6.49 -0.51 5.38
CA ILE A 35 5.07 -0.79 5.59
C ILE A 35 4.94 -2.02 6.47
N GLU A 36 4.12 -1.95 7.50
CA GLU A 36 3.83 -3.07 8.41
C GLU A 36 2.32 -3.33 8.39
N ILE A 37 1.91 -4.54 8.01
CA ILE A 37 0.52 -4.94 7.78
C ILE A 37 0.13 -5.91 8.89
N ASN A 38 -0.89 -5.56 9.67
CA ASN A 38 -1.41 -6.37 10.77
C ASN A 38 -0.34 -6.86 11.76
N GLU A 39 0.75 -6.10 11.93
CA GLU A 39 1.91 -6.45 12.79
C GLU A 39 2.71 -7.70 12.38
N ASP A 40 2.27 -8.43 11.35
CA ASP A 40 2.87 -9.68 10.89
C ASP A 40 3.77 -9.49 9.66
N GLU A 41 3.27 -8.78 8.66
CA GLU A 41 3.96 -8.64 7.38
C GLU A 41 4.67 -7.29 7.25
N LYS A 42 5.89 -7.30 6.71
CA LYS A 42 6.71 -6.11 6.50
C LYS A 42 7.19 -5.98 5.06
N ILE A 43 6.92 -4.83 4.46
CA ILE A 43 7.46 -4.42 3.17
C ILE A 43 8.53 -3.35 3.41
N ILE A 44 9.71 -3.52 2.79
CA ILE A 44 10.79 -2.52 2.81
C ILE A 44 11.17 -2.22 1.36
N LYS A 45 11.11 -0.95 0.97
CA LYS A 45 11.46 -0.51 -0.39
C LYS A 45 12.19 0.82 -0.34
N GLU A 46 13.19 0.98 -1.20
CA GLU A 46 13.88 2.26 -1.44
C GLU A 46 13.50 2.74 -2.84
N ILE A 47 13.02 3.98 -2.94
CA ILE A 47 12.44 4.54 -4.17
C ILE A 47 13.15 5.85 -4.46
N TYR A 48 13.50 6.10 -5.72
CA TYR A 48 14.05 7.38 -6.13
C TYR A 48 12.94 8.44 -6.16
N VAL A 49 13.12 9.57 -5.48
CA VAL A 49 12.03 10.55 -5.27
C VAL A 49 11.63 11.23 -6.57
N ASP A 50 12.57 11.54 -7.46
CA ASP A 50 12.25 12.25 -8.70
C ASP A 50 11.40 11.41 -9.67
N ASP A 51 11.29 10.08 -9.44
CA ASP A 51 10.42 9.19 -10.22
C ASP A 51 8.95 9.26 -9.75
N ILE A 52 8.67 9.91 -8.62
CA ILE A 52 7.34 9.95 -8.01
C ILE A 52 6.53 11.11 -8.58
N GLY A 53 5.48 10.79 -9.35
CA GLY A 53 4.54 11.76 -9.91
C GLY A 53 3.10 11.41 -9.61
N ILE A 54 2.33 12.34 -9.02
CA ILE A 54 0.96 12.08 -8.54
C ILE A 54 0.05 11.48 -9.62
N GLU A 55 0.10 11.99 -10.85
CA GLU A 55 -0.72 11.48 -11.96
C GLU A 55 -0.36 10.02 -12.30
N ASN A 56 0.94 9.72 -12.33
CA ASN A 56 1.44 8.38 -12.62
C ASN A 56 1.03 7.39 -11.53
N GLU A 57 1.18 7.76 -10.26
CA GLU A 57 0.84 6.86 -9.15
C GLU A 57 -0.68 6.64 -9.04
N LEU A 58 -1.51 7.66 -9.26
CA LEU A 58 -2.97 7.49 -9.36
C LEU A 58 -3.37 6.58 -10.53
N ARG A 59 -2.69 6.71 -11.68
CA ARG A 59 -2.92 5.84 -12.84
C ARG A 59 -2.54 4.38 -12.55
N LYS A 60 -1.45 4.14 -11.82
CA LYS A 60 -1.06 2.79 -11.38
C LYS A 60 -2.07 2.22 -10.39
N LEU A 61 -2.52 2.99 -9.39
CA LEU A 61 -3.56 2.57 -8.46
C LEU A 61 -4.84 2.14 -9.18
N LYS A 62 -5.30 2.92 -10.17
CA LYS A 62 -6.44 2.55 -11.00
C LYS A 62 -6.26 1.18 -11.66
N ARG A 63 -5.11 0.97 -12.31
CA ARG A 63 -4.80 -0.31 -12.99
C ARG A 63 -4.69 -1.47 -12.01
N LEU A 64 -4.06 -1.27 -10.86
CA LEU A 64 -3.96 -2.30 -9.81
C LEU A 64 -5.34 -2.71 -9.31
N TYR A 65 -6.25 -1.75 -9.12
CA TYR A 65 -7.64 -2.05 -8.75
C TYR A 65 -8.40 -2.80 -9.83
N GLU A 66 -8.24 -2.40 -11.10
CA GLU A 66 -8.82 -3.12 -12.25
C GLU A 66 -8.34 -4.57 -12.28
N VAL A 67 -7.03 -4.82 -12.13
CA VAL A 67 -6.46 -6.17 -12.13
C VAL A 67 -6.87 -6.97 -10.89
N TYR A 68 -6.99 -6.33 -9.72
CA TYR A 68 -7.43 -6.97 -8.48
C TYR A 68 -8.80 -7.64 -8.63
N GLY A 69 -9.75 -6.96 -9.29
CA GLY A 69 -11.09 -7.51 -9.53
C GLY A 69 -11.13 -8.75 -10.42
N PHE A 70 -10.08 -8.99 -11.23
CA PHE A 70 -9.95 -10.15 -12.10
C PHE A 70 -8.98 -11.22 -11.56
N ALA A 71 -8.31 -10.97 -10.44
CA ALA A 71 -7.34 -11.89 -9.88
C ALA A 71 -8.03 -13.13 -9.30
N MET A 72 -7.70 -14.30 -9.87
CA MET A 72 -8.33 -15.59 -9.55
C MET A 72 -7.72 -16.31 -8.35
N SER A 73 -6.52 -15.90 -7.90
CA SER A 73 -5.84 -16.53 -6.76
C SER A 73 -5.60 -15.53 -5.64
N ASP A 74 -5.71 -16.03 -4.40
CA ASP A 74 -5.44 -15.25 -3.19
C ASP A 74 -4.00 -14.72 -3.16
N GLU A 75 -3.04 -15.50 -3.66
CA GLU A 75 -1.64 -15.07 -3.77
C GLU A 75 -1.48 -13.86 -4.70
N THR A 76 -2.19 -13.85 -5.83
CA THR A 76 -2.16 -12.71 -6.78
C THR A 76 -2.83 -11.49 -6.16
N GLN A 77 -3.97 -11.68 -5.50
CA GLN A 77 -4.66 -10.60 -4.80
C GLN A 77 -3.78 -9.99 -3.71
N GLU A 78 -3.06 -10.81 -2.96
CA GLU A 78 -2.16 -10.37 -1.90
C GLU A 78 -0.93 -9.63 -2.47
N ALA A 79 -0.34 -10.12 -3.57
CA ALA A 79 0.73 -9.39 -4.26
C ALA A 79 0.26 -8.01 -4.77
N ILE A 80 -0.96 -7.94 -5.32
CA ILE A 80 -1.54 -6.67 -5.77
C ILE A 80 -1.77 -5.72 -4.60
N ARG A 81 -2.28 -6.21 -3.46
CA ARG A 81 -2.46 -5.39 -2.25
C ARG A 81 -1.13 -4.77 -1.78
N LYS A 82 -0.05 -5.54 -1.78
CA LYS A 82 1.29 -5.03 -1.40
C LYS A 82 1.75 -3.91 -2.33
N GLU A 83 1.56 -4.06 -3.64
CA GLU A 83 1.92 -3.01 -4.59
C GLU A 83 1.03 -1.77 -4.44
N VAL A 84 -0.28 -1.95 -4.16
CA VAL A 84 -1.18 -0.82 -3.84
C VAL A 84 -0.67 -0.03 -2.64
N LEU A 85 -0.23 -0.71 -1.57
CA LEU A 85 0.30 -0.05 -0.38
C LEU A 85 1.60 0.72 -0.68
N ILE A 86 2.46 0.19 -1.55
CA ILE A 86 3.66 0.90 -2.02
C ILE A 86 3.28 2.15 -2.81
N GLU A 87 2.28 2.08 -3.69
CA GLU A 87 1.85 3.26 -4.45
C GLU A 87 1.16 4.31 -3.58
N ILE A 88 0.40 3.89 -2.56
CA ILE A 88 -0.12 4.79 -1.53
C ILE A 88 1.03 5.47 -0.78
N ALA A 89 2.08 4.73 -0.39
CA ALA A 89 3.25 5.30 0.28
C ALA A 89 3.93 6.41 -0.53
N LYS A 90 4.07 6.21 -1.85
CA LYS A 90 4.60 7.25 -2.76
C LYS A 90 3.69 8.47 -2.83
N ILE A 91 2.37 8.27 -2.88
CA ILE A 91 1.42 9.39 -2.89
C ILE A 91 1.48 10.16 -1.58
N LEU A 92 1.47 9.48 -0.43
CA LEU A 92 1.56 10.12 0.88
C LEU A 92 2.83 10.95 1.04
N HIS A 93 3.95 10.47 0.48
CA HIS A 93 5.21 11.23 0.49
C HIS A 93 5.08 12.62 -0.16
N LEU A 94 4.22 12.79 -1.16
CA LEU A 94 4.00 14.09 -1.82
C LEU A 94 3.26 15.12 -0.93
N PHE A 95 2.74 14.70 0.23
CA PHE A 95 2.03 15.56 1.18
C PHE A 95 2.77 15.74 2.52
N LEU A 96 4.00 15.22 2.63
CA LEU A 96 4.89 15.44 3.79
C LEU A 96 5.66 16.75 3.65
#